data_AF-A9BVW7-F1
#
_entry.id   AF-A9BVW7-F1
#
_cell.length_a   1.000
_cell.length_b   1.000
_cell.length_c   1.000
_cell.angle_alpha   90.00
_cell.angle_beta   90.00
_cell.angle_gamma   90.00
#
_symmetry.space_group_name_H-M   'P 1'
#
loop_
_entity.id
_entity.type
_entity.pdbx_description
1 polymer ?
#
loop_
_entity_poly.entity_id
_entity_poly.type
_entity_poly.pdbx_seq_one_letter_code
_entity_poly.pdbx_strand_id
1 'polypeptide(L)'
;MLFGYKAVAFYADSCDAAARTIAAMDSEMLQKLVLVHMPYGKYKGRLIADLPGNYLNWFAREGFPKGELGQLLALMQELDHNGLSHLLQPLRAGPR
;
A
#
# COMPACT_ATOMS: atom_id res chain seq x y z
N MET A 1 37.49 -33.46 17.93
CA MET A 1 36.86 -32.20 18.39
C MET A 1 35.96 -31.68 17.27
N LEU A 2 34.69 -32.10 17.25
CA LEU A 2 33.66 -31.61 16.33
C LEU A 2 32.47 -31.11 17.16
N PHE A 3 32.55 -29.88 17.65
CA PHE A 3 31.39 -29.19 18.22
C PHE A 3 31.56 -27.70 17.96
N GLY A 4 30.61 -27.06 17.27
CA GLY A 4 30.52 -25.59 17.40
C GLY A 4 29.87 -24.74 16.31
N TYR A 5 29.37 -25.26 15.18
CA TYR A 5 28.80 -24.40 14.11
C TYR A 5 27.27 -24.41 14.00
N LYS A 6 26.55 -25.00 14.97
CA LYS A 6 25.09 -25.23 14.88
C LYS A 6 24.20 -24.14 15.50
N ALA A 7 24.71 -22.95 15.80
CA ALA A 7 23.94 -21.93 16.54
C ALA A 7 23.62 -20.63 15.78
N VAL A 8 24.15 -20.38 14.58
CA VAL A 8 23.94 -19.09 13.89
C VAL A 8 22.78 -19.11 12.88
N ALA A 9 22.29 -20.29 12.48
CA ALA A 9 21.22 -20.41 11.49
C ALA A 9 19.79 -20.32 12.05
N PHE A 10 19.60 -20.32 13.38
CA PHE A 10 18.25 -20.40 13.98
C PHE A 10 17.64 -19.02 14.32
N TYR A 11 18.45 -17.96 14.37
CA TYR A 11 17.97 -16.61 14.73
C TYR A 11 17.64 -15.71 13.54
N ALA A 12 17.96 -16.13 12.31
CA ALA A 12 17.64 -15.38 11.09
C ALA A 12 16.23 -15.63 10.56
N ASP A 13 15.53 -16.68 11.04
CA ASP A 13 14.22 -17.09 10.52
C ASP A 13 13.05 -16.26 11.12
N SER A 14 13.21 -15.74 12.35
CA SER A 14 12.16 -15.02 13.07
C SER A 14 11.95 -13.56 12.59
N CYS A 15 12.93 -12.96 11.91
CA CYS A 15 12.80 -11.62 11.32
C CYS A 15 12.15 -11.66 9.93
N ASP A 16 12.29 -12.78 9.21
CA ASP A 16 11.70 -12.99 7.88
C ASP A 16 10.17 -13.13 7.95
N ALA A 17 9.62 -13.71 9.03
CA ALA A 17 8.18 -13.87 9.21
C ALA A 17 7.46 -12.53 9.43
N ALA A 18 8.04 -11.62 10.23
CA ALA A 18 7.50 -10.28 10.44
C ALA A 18 7.62 -9.42 9.17
N ALA A 19 8.78 -9.46 8.49
CA ALA A 19 8.96 -8.73 7.23
C ALA A 19 8.06 -9.26 6.10
N ARG A 20 7.84 -10.58 6.00
CA ARG A 20 6.88 -11.18 5.05
C ARG A 20 5.44 -10.83 5.39
N THR A 21 5.07 -10.78 6.67
CA THR A 21 3.72 -10.39 7.09
C THR A 21 3.47 -8.90 6.85
N ILE A 22 4.46 -8.04 7.14
CA ILE A 22 4.39 -6.59 6.87
C ILE A 22 4.31 -6.34 5.36
N ALA A 23 5.19 -6.96 4.57
CA ALA A 23 5.17 -6.84 3.11
C ALA A 23 3.89 -7.43 2.48
N ALA A 24 3.31 -8.49 3.05
CA ALA A 24 2.02 -9.03 2.61
C ALA A 24 0.87 -8.06 2.90
N MET A 25 0.85 -7.43 4.08
CA MET A 25 -0.15 -6.42 4.45
C MET A 25 -0.03 -5.16 3.58
N ASP A 26 1.19 -4.72 3.27
CA ASP A 26 1.43 -3.61 2.34
C ASP A 26 1.00 -3.94 0.91
N SER A 27 1.26 -5.16 0.44
CA SER A 27 0.82 -5.63 -0.88
C SER A 27 -0.70 -5.66 -1.01
N GLU A 28 -1.41 -6.14 0.02
CA GLU A 28 -2.88 -6.12 0.04
C GLU A 28 -3.44 -4.70 0.06
N MET A 29 -2.83 -3.76 0.79
CA MET A 29 -3.23 -2.35 0.76
C MET A 29 -2.98 -1.72 -0.61
N LEU A 30 -1.83 -1.98 -1.23
CA LEU A 30 -1.51 -1.51 -2.59
C LEU A 30 -2.50 -2.05 -3.63
N GLN A 31 -2.91 -3.31 -3.50
CA GLN A 31 -3.95 -3.89 -4.35
C GLN A 31 -5.31 -3.24 -4.08
N LYS A 32 -5.68 -3.03 -2.82
CA LYS A 32 -6.92 -2.33 -2.45
C LYS A 32 -6.94 -0.91 -3.01
N LEU A 33 -5.82 -0.18 -3.08
CA LEU A 33 -5.77 1.14 -3.71
C LEU A 33 -6.26 1.12 -5.16
N VAL A 34 -5.89 0.09 -5.93
CA VAL A 34 -6.24 -0.04 -7.35
C VAL A 34 -7.58 -0.74 -7.60
N LEU A 35 -8.18 -1.36 -6.57
CA LEU A 35 -9.46 -2.07 -6.66
C LEU A 35 -10.63 -1.31 -6.01
N VAL A 36 -10.34 -0.53 -4.96
CA VAL A 36 -11.36 0.19 -4.21
C VAL A 36 -11.86 1.38 -5.01
N HIS A 37 -13.17 1.43 -5.16
CA HIS A 37 -13.86 2.54 -5.78
C HIS A 37 -14.28 3.54 -4.70
N MET A 38 -14.21 4.82 -5.03
CA MET A 38 -14.63 5.88 -4.11
C MET A 38 -16.14 5.75 -3.83
N PRO A 39 -16.58 5.58 -2.57
CA PRO A 39 -18.00 5.37 -2.26
C PRO A 39 -18.81 6.69 -2.21
N TYR A 40 -18.14 7.83 -2.08
CA TYR A 40 -18.76 9.16 -1.96
C TYR A 40 -17.97 10.25 -2.69
N GLY A 41 -18.58 11.44 -2.79
CA GLY A 41 -17.99 12.63 -3.41
C GLY A 41 -18.20 12.70 -4.92
N LYS A 42 -17.48 13.64 -5.55
CA LYS A 42 -17.56 13.92 -7.00
C LYS A 42 -17.08 12.75 -7.87
N TYR A 43 -16.14 11.96 -7.36
CA TYR A 43 -15.54 10.82 -8.06
C TYR A 43 -16.12 9.47 -7.62
N LYS A 44 -17.37 9.45 -7.16
CA LYS A 44 -18.05 8.21 -6.77
C LYS A 44 -18.02 7.19 -7.92
N GLY A 45 -17.60 5.96 -7.62
CA GLY A 45 -17.49 4.88 -8.61
C GLY A 45 -16.23 4.96 -9.49
N ARG A 46 -15.27 5.84 -9.17
CA ARG A 46 -13.92 5.83 -9.76
C ARG A 46 -12.94 5.16 -8.80
N LEU A 47 -11.93 4.49 -9.34
CA LEU A 47 -10.84 3.90 -8.56
C LEU A 47 -10.06 4.98 -7.81
N ILE A 48 -9.67 4.70 -6.56
CA ILE A 48 -8.82 5.62 -5.76
C ILE A 48 -7.54 5.95 -6.51
N ALA A 49 -6.98 4.96 -7.20
CA ALA A 49 -5.75 5.09 -7.95
C ALA A 49 -5.88 5.96 -9.23
N ASP A 50 -7.11 6.25 -9.70
CA ASP A 50 -7.41 7.15 -10.83
C ASP A 50 -7.89 8.54 -10.39
N LEU A 51 -7.85 8.82 -9.08
CA LEU A 51 -8.23 10.14 -8.57
C LEU A 51 -7.19 11.18 -9.00
N PRO A 52 -7.64 12.38 -9.41
CA PRO A 52 -6.72 13.44 -9.75
C PRO A 52 -6.05 13.99 -8.49
N GLY A 53 -4.74 14.28 -8.57
CA GLY A 53 -3.94 14.74 -7.42
C GLY A 53 -4.47 16.01 -6.75
N ASN A 54 -5.16 16.89 -7.49
CA ASN A 54 -5.82 18.07 -6.91
C ASN A 54 -6.90 17.71 -5.87
N TYR A 55 -7.60 16.58 -6.05
CA TYR A 55 -8.62 16.08 -5.15
C TYR A 55 -8.01 15.44 -3.91
N LEU A 56 -6.91 14.69 -4.08
CA LEU A 56 -6.13 14.14 -2.97
C LEU A 56 -5.55 15.26 -2.11
N ASN A 57 -4.98 16.31 -2.74
CA ASN A 57 -4.39 17.44 -2.02
C ASN A 57 -5.45 18.26 -1.26
N TRP A 58 -6.68 18.35 -1.77
CA TRP A 58 -7.80 18.91 -1.00
C TRP A 58 -8.12 18.06 0.23
N PHE A 59 -8.16 16.73 0.09
CA PHE A 59 -8.34 15.80 1.21
C PHE A 59 -7.19 15.86 2.23
N ALA A 60 -5.96 16.07 1.79
CA ALA A 60 -4.80 16.23 2.68
C ALA A 60 -4.93 17.51 3.56
N ARG A 61 -5.67 18.52 3.09
CA ARG A 61 -5.94 19.76 3.82
C ARG A 61 -7.19 19.68 4.72
N GLU A 62 -8.25 19.05 4.21
CA GLU A 62 -9.51 18.87 4.94
C GLU A 62 -9.39 17.80 6.04
N GLY A 63 -8.61 16.75 5.75
CA GLY A 63 -8.44 15.57 6.57
C GLY A 63 -9.09 14.33 5.96
N PHE A 64 -8.43 13.18 6.09
CA PHE A 64 -8.96 11.91 5.66
C PHE A 64 -9.94 11.33 6.70
N PRO A 65 -11.05 10.72 6.27
CA PRO A 65 -11.99 10.09 7.19
C PRO A 65 -11.36 8.89 7.88
N LYS A 66 -11.68 8.68 9.17
CA LYS A 66 -11.13 7.53 9.91
C LYS A 66 -11.62 6.20 9.34
N GLY A 67 -10.71 5.22 9.30
CA GLY A 67 -10.97 3.86 8.82
C GLY A 67 -10.08 3.48 7.64
N GLU A 68 -10.35 2.32 7.06
CA GLU A 68 -9.57 1.75 5.96
C GLU A 68 -9.52 2.69 4.74
N LEU A 69 -10.63 3.36 4.42
CA LEU A 69 -10.70 4.27 3.28
C LEU A 69 -9.79 5.49 3.44
N GLY A 70 -9.69 6.07 4.64
CA GLY A 70 -8.77 7.18 4.89
C GLY A 70 -7.31 6.74 4.88
N GLN A 71 -7.02 5.53 5.38
CA GLN A 71 -5.68 4.94 5.29
C GLN A 71 -5.26 4.75 3.83
N LEU A 72 -6.16 4.22 2.99
CA LEU A 72 -5.95 4.10 1.55
C LEU A 72 -5.73 5.48 0.89
N LEU A 73 -6.54 6.49 1.20
CA LEU A 73 -6.37 7.83 0.62
C LEU A 73 -5.07 8.50 1.06
N ALA A 74 -4.68 8.34 2.33
CA ALA A 74 -3.41 8.84 2.84
C ALA A 74 -2.23 8.16 2.14
N LEU A 75 -2.27 6.83 2.02
CA LEU A 75 -1.25 6.05 1.32
C LEU A 75 -1.16 6.44 -0.16
N MET A 76 -2.30 6.64 -0.83
CA MET A 76 -2.33 7.12 -2.21
C MET A 76 -1.70 8.51 -2.35
N GLN A 77 -2.01 9.43 -1.42
CA GLN A 77 -1.45 10.77 -1.41
C GLN A 77 0.06 10.74 -1.17
N GLU A 78 0.55 9.88 -0.28
CA GLU A 78 1.98 9.68 -0.04
C GLU A 78 2.65 9.16 -1.31
N LEU A 79 2.10 8.14 -1.97
CA LEU A 79 2.62 7.62 -3.23
C LEU A 79 2.67 8.69 -4.33
N ASP A 80 1.63 9.52 -4.43
CA ASP A 80 1.57 10.61 -5.40
C ASP A 80 2.57 11.72 -5.10
N HIS A 81 2.71 12.09 -3.82
CA HIS A 81 3.69 13.10 -3.37
C HIS A 81 5.13 12.63 -3.62
N ASN A 82 5.38 11.33 -3.52
CA ASN A 82 6.67 10.71 -3.83
C ASN A 82 6.84 10.40 -5.34
N GLY A 83 5.82 10.64 -6.18
CA GLY A 83 5.86 10.33 -7.61
C GLY A 83 5.84 8.83 -7.93
N LEU A 84 5.48 7.97 -6.98
CA LEU A 84 5.49 6.51 -7.08
C LEU A 84 4.16 5.92 -7.61
N SER A 85 3.16 6.76 -7.90
CA SER A 85 1.86 6.35 -8.47
C SER A 85 1.98 5.48 -9.71
N HIS A 86 3.04 5.66 -10.50
CA HIS A 86 3.32 4.87 -11.71
C HIS A 86 3.65 3.40 -11.41
N LEU A 87 4.16 3.07 -10.22
CA LEU A 87 4.43 1.69 -9.80
C LEU A 87 3.13 0.88 -9.64
N LEU A 88 1.99 1.55 -9.51
CA LEU A 88 0.68 0.92 -9.46
C LEU A 88 0.15 0.56 -10.87
N GLN A 89 0.70 1.12 -11.96
CA GLN A 89 0.28 0.78 -13.33
C GLN A 89 0.43 -0.71 -13.68
N PRO A 90 1.58 -1.38 -13.43
CA PRO A 90 1.71 -2.80 -13.71
C PRO A 90 0.75 -3.66 -12.89
N LEU A 91 0.30 -3.21 -11.72
CA LEU A 91 -0.71 -3.91 -10.92
C LEU A 91 -2.12 -3.75 -11.49
N ARG A 92 -2.41 -2.65 -12.22
CA ARG A 92 -3.69 -2.42 -12.91
C ARG A 92 -3.77 -3.18 -14.23
N ALA A 93 -2.65 -3.26 -14.94
CA ALA A 93 -2.51 -4.07 -16.13
C ALA A 93 -2.16 -5.49 -15.71
N GLY A 94 -3.14 -6.27 -15.25
CA GLY A 94 -2.95 -7.70 -14.96
C GLY A 94 -2.19 -8.42 -16.08
N PRO A 95 -1.48 -9.52 -15.78
CA PRO A 95 -0.62 -10.21 -16.75
C PRO A 95 -1.44 -10.51 -18.02
N ARG A 96 -1.04 -9.89 -19.12
CA ARG A 96 -1.60 -10.18 -20.44
C ARG A 96 -1.15 -11.56 -20.91
#